data_AF-A0A3M9ZNY6-F1
#
_entry.id   AF-A0A3M9ZNY6-F1
#
_cell.length_a   1.000
_cell.length_b   1.000
_cell.length_c   1.000
_cell.angle_alpha   90.00
_cell.angle_beta   90.00
_cell.angle_gamma   90.00
#
_symmetry.space_group_name_H-M   'P 1'
#
loop_
_entity.id
_entity.type
_entity.pdbx_description
1 polymer ?
#
loop_
_entity_poly.entity_id
_entity_poly.type
_entity_poly.pdbx_seq_one_letter_code
_entity_poly.pdbx_strand_id
1 'polypeptide(L)'
;MGTREIRSRQDVAPLAIVTVVGVTATIAALHGVAHDLGTAGSLSSVLALPIMVAIFYAARLLHHRLRRARMATPRREDRRNRAHVITTINTCKSPALGAERPGSEQAMAMSAMRDIAFHNGAARAMHGHLLTKKGNRLAERAYAAARRAIAGQPCVSADLSHVIHALGHLEGEILDIDSDALVRRRAQEAGAEEPGPE
;
A
#
# COMPACT_ATOMS: atom_id res chain seq x y z
N MET A 1 -18.08 -23.00 -12.01
CA MET A 1 -17.79 -22.62 -13.41
C MET A 1 -18.93 -21.73 -13.88
N GLY A 2 -18.69 -20.46 -14.19
CA GLY A 2 -19.79 -19.51 -14.53
C GLY A 2 -19.36 -18.04 -14.66
N THR A 3 -18.15 -17.70 -14.21
CA THR A 3 -17.64 -16.32 -14.25
C THR A 3 -16.89 -15.95 -15.54
N ARG A 4 -16.58 -16.93 -16.41
CA ARG A 4 -15.87 -16.69 -17.69
C ARG A 4 -16.82 -16.24 -18.81
N GLU A 5 -18.06 -16.72 -18.82
CA GLU A 5 -19.04 -16.43 -19.88
C GLU A 5 -19.61 -15.01 -19.78
N ILE A 6 -19.82 -14.50 -18.56
CA ILE A 6 -20.36 -13.15 -18.33
C ILE A 6 -19.32 -12.08 -18.71
N ARG A 7 -18.03 -12.35 -18.46
CA ARG A 7 -16.94 -11.43 -18.83
C ARG A 7 -16.75 -11.34 -20.34
N SER A 8 -16.92 -12.46 -21.05
CA SER A 8 -16.83 -12.51 -22.51
C SER A 8 -17.94 -11.69 -23.18
N ARG A 9 -19.18 -11.71 -22.69
CA ARG A 9 -20.27 -10.91 -23.28
C ARG A 9 -20.10 -9.40 -23.08
N GLN A 10 -19.49 -8.96 -21.97
CA GLN A 10 -19.24 -7.53 -21.70
C GLN A 10 -18.12 -6.93 -22.57
N ASP A 11 -17.16 -7.74 -23.03
CA ASP A 11 -16.08 -7.29 -23.92
C ASP A 11 -16.47 -7.26 -25.42
N VAL A 12 -17.53 -8.00 -25.81
CA VAL A 12 -17.96 -8.12 -27.22
C VAL A 12 -18.85 -6.96 -27.68
N ALA A 13 -19.76 -6.48 -26.81
CA ALA A 13 -20.62 -5.34 -27.11
C ALA A 13 -19.86 -4.03 -27.50
N PRO A 14 -18.78 -3.63 -26.80
CA PRO A 14 -18.04 -2.41 -27.14
C PRO A 14 -17.19 -2.56 -28.40
N LEU A 15 -16.62 -3.75 -28.64
CA LEU A 15 -15.92 -4.03 -29.88
C LEU A 15 -16.89 -3.91 -31.06
N ALA A 16 -18.10 -4.47 -30.94
CA ALA A 16 -19.13 -4.36 -31.96
C ALA A 16 -19.51 -2.90 -32.26
N ILE A 17 -19.67 -2.05 -31.24
CA ILE A 17 -20.00 -0.62 -31.44
C ILE A 17 -18.87 0.11 -32.18
N VAL A 18 -17.61 -0.05 -31.76
CA VAL A 18 -16.46 0.58 -32.45
C VAL A 18 -16.32 0.07 -33.88
N THR A 19 -16.55 -1.23 -34.11
CA THR A 19 -16.47 -1.83 -35.44
C THR A 19 -17.59 -1.30 -36.34
N VAL A 20 -18.82 -1.22 -35.84
CA VAL A 20 -19.96 -0.68 -36.58
C VAL A 20 -19.74 0.78 -36.94
N VAL A 21 -19.28 1.61 -35.99
CA VAL A 21 -18.99 3.03 -36.20
C VAL A 21 -17.82 3.24 -37.17
N GLY A 22 -16.75 2.45 -37.03
CA GLY A 22 -15.62 2.49 -37.95
C GLY A 22 -16.01 2.08 -39.38
N VAL A 23 -16.82 1.03 -39.53
CA VAL A 23 -17.33 0.54 -40.83
C VAL A 23 -18.30 1.55 -41.46
N THR A 24 -19.21 2.15 -40.69
CA THR A 24 -20.13 3.17 -41.22
C THR A 24 -19.41 4.45 -41.63
N ALA A 25 -18.41 4.90 -40.87
CA ALA A 25 -17.59 6.05 -41.23
C ALA A 25 -16.74 5.79 -42.48
N THR A 26 -16.14 4.59 -42.62
CA THR A 26 -15.37 4.22 -43.82
C THR A 26 -16.27 4.06 -45.05
N ILE A 27 -17.45 3.47 -44.91
CA ILE A 27 -18.43 3.36 -46.00
C ILE A 27 -18.88 4.77 -46.46
N ALA A 28 -19.17 5.68 -45.53
CA ALA A 28 -19.57 7.05 -45.85
C ALA A 28 -18.44 7.85 -46.54
N ALA A 29 -17.19 7.63 -46.15
CA ALA A 29 -16.01 8.23 -46.79
C ALA A 29 -15.73 7.64 -48.19
N LEU A 30 -15.83 6.31 -48.34
CA LEU A 30 -15.60 5.60 -49.61
C LEU A 30 -16.69 5.88 -50.65
N HIS A 31 -17.93 6.16 -50.23
CA HIS A 31 -19.04 6.49 -51.14
C HIS A 31 -19.15 7.99 -51.47
N GLY A 32 -18.21 8.83 -51.04
CA GLY A 32 -18.18 10.25 -51.43
C GLY A 32 -19.39 11.07 -50.96
N VAL A 33 -20.09 10.65 -49.90
CA VAL A 33 -21.37 11.25 -49.46
C VAL A 33 -21.20 12.66 -48.87
N ALA A 34 -19.96 13.07 -48.60
CA ALA A 34 -19.61 14.42 -48.14
C ALA A 34 -19.21 15.32 -49.32
N HIS A 35 -20.18 15.72 -50.13
CA HIS A 35 -20.01 16.84 -51.07
C HIS A 35 -20.70 18.13 -50.61
N ASP A 36 -21.55 18.07 -49.57
CA ASP A 36 -22.22 19.22 -48.99
C ASP A 36 -21.96 19.36 -47.48
N LEU A 37 -21.84 20.60 -46.99
CA LEU A 37 -21.66 20.93 -45.58
C LEU A 37 -22.80 20.40 -44.69
N GLY A 38 -24.01 20.24 -45.24
CA GLY A 38 -25.17 19.70 -44.54
C GLY A 38 -25.07 18.20 -44.25
N THR A 39 -24.61 17.38 -45.20
CA THR A 39 -24.39 15.94 -44.98
C THR A 39 -23.23 15.71 -44.03
N ALA A 40 -22.17 16.52 -44.10
CA ALA A 40 -21.07 16.50 -43.13
C ALA A 40 -21.55 16.81 -41.69
N GLY A 41 -22.44 17.79 -41.52
CA GLY A 41 -23.04 18.11 -40.22
C GLY A 41 -23.91 16.97 -39.65
N SER A 42 -24.69 16.30 -40.50
CA SER A 42 -25.51 15.16 -40.08
C SER A 42 -24.67 13.93 -39.71
N LEU A 43 -23.60 13.63 -40.45
CA LEU A 43 -22.65 12.57 -40.13
C LEU A 43 -21.90 12.87 -38.84
N SER A 44 -21.51 14.13 -38.62
CA SER A 44 -20.90 14.57 -37.36
C SER A 44 -21.84 14.34 -36.17
N SER A 45 -23.13 14.64 -36.29
CA SER A 45 -24.12 14.41 -35.23
C SER A 45 -24.34 12.92 -34.93
N VAL A 46 -24.45 12.08 -35.97
CA VAL A 46 -24.61 10.62 -35.83
C VAL A 46 -23.36 9.98 -35.21
N LEU A 47 -22.16 10.48 -35.55
CA LEU A 47 -20.90 9.98 -35.02
C LEU A 47 -20.54 10.57 -33.65
N ALA A 48 -21.08 11.74 -33.27
CA ALA A 48 -20.75 12.41 -32.01
C ALA A 48 -21.10 11.56 -30.80
N LEU A 49 -22.28 10.93 -30.80
CA LEU A 49 -22.75 10.12 -29.68
C LEU A 49 -21.88 8.86 -29.44
N PRO A 50 -21.59 8.02 -30.45
CA PRO A 50 -20.68 6.89 -30.26
C PRO A 50 -19.25 7.30 -29.95
N ILE A 51 -18.76 8.41 -30.52
CA ILE A 51 -17.44 8.96 -30.17
C ILE A 51 -17.41 9.37 -28.69
N MET A 52 -18.44 10.08 -28.20
CA MET A 52 -18.53 10.45 -26.77
C MET A 52 -18.60 9.21 -25.86
N VAL A 53 -19.38 8.18 -26.24
CA VAL A 53 -19.43 6.92 -25.49
C VAL A 53 -18.07 6.23 -25.47
N ALA A 54 -17.36 6.19 -26.60
CA ALA A 54 -16.02 5.62 -26.69
C ALA A 54 -15.01 6.39 -25.82
N ILE A 55 -15.06 7.73 -25.83
CA ILE A 55 -14.20 8.59 -24.99
C ILE A 55 -14.51 8.37 -23.51
N PHE A 56 -15.79 8.38 -23.12
CA PHE A 56 -16.21 8.15 -21.73
C PHE A 56 -15.74 6.76 -21.24
N TYR A 57 -15.88 5.74 -22.09
CA TYR A 57 -15.42 4.40 -21.77
C TYR A 57 -13.90 4.31 -21.65
N ALA A 58 -13.16 4.89 -22.60
CA ALA A 58 -11.70 4.96 -22.54
C ALA A 58 -11.23 5.69 -21.28
N ALA A 59 -11.88 6.80 -20.92
CA ALA A 59 -11.63 7.54 -19.70
C ALA A 59 -11.91 6.71 -18.45
N ARG A 60 -13.03 5.97 -18.41
CA ARG A 60 -13.39 5.08 -17.28
C ARG A 60 -12.41 3.92 -17.14
N LEU A 61 -12.02 3.30 -18.25
CA LEU A 61 -11.03 2.22 -18.25
C LEU A 61 -9.66 2.72 -17.78
N LEU A 62 -9.24 3.90 -18.27
CA LEU A 62 -8.01 4.55 -17.86
C LEU A 62 -8.05 4.90 -16.37
N HIS A 63 -9.16 5.47 -15.87
CA HIS A 63 -9.36 5.78 -14.47
C HIS A 63 -9.24 4.53 -13.58
N HIS A 64 -9.87 3.42 -13.96
CA HIS A 64 -9.73 2.16 -13.24
C HIS A 64 -8.29 1.61 -13.26
N ARG A 65 -7.59 1.70 -14.39
CA ARG A 65 -6.18 1.27 -14.50
C ARG A 65 -5.26 2.14 -13.64
N LEU A 66 -5.45 3.45 -13.68
CA LEU A 66 -4.71 4.41 -12.84
C LEU A 66 -4.97 4.16 -11.36
N ARG A 67 -6.23 3.94 -10.95
CA ARG A 67 -6.58 3.61 -9.56
C ARG A 67 -5.88 2.34 -9.09
N ARG A 68 -5.86 1.28 -9.91
CA ARG A 68 -5.13 0.03 -9.60
C ARG A 68 -3.62 0.25 -9.51
N ALA A 69 -3.05 1.02 -10.43
CA ALA A 69 -1.62 1.33 -10.42
C ALA A 69 -1.23 2.15 -9.17
N ARG A 70 -2.04 3.14 -8.80
CA ARG A 70 -1.84 3.96 -7.59
C ARG A 70 -1.92 3.14 -6.30
N MET A 71 -2.74 2.09 -6.24
CA MET A 71 -2.81 1.19 -5.09
C MET A 71 -1.68 0.15 -5.04
N ALA A 72 -1.03 -0.13 -6.18
CA ALA A 72 0.02 -1.15 -6.25
C ALA A 72 1.33 -0.69 -5.63
N THR A 73 1.70 0.59 -5.77
CA THR A 73 2.95 1.14 -5.24
C THR A 73 2.98 1.14 -3.71
N PRO A 74 1.97 1.69 -2.99
CA PRO A 74 1.94 1.69 -1.52
C PRO A 74 1.96 0.28 -0.94
N ARG A 75 1.31 -0.69 -1.62
CA ARG A 75 1.34 -2.10 -1.19
C ARG A 75 2.74 -2.72 -1.29
N ARG A 76 3.49 -2.41 -2.35
CA ARG A 76 4.88 -2.89 -2.50
C ARG A 76 5.79 -2.28 -1.45
N GLU A 77 5.60 -1.00 -1.18
CA GLU A 77 6.32 -0.27 -0.14
C GLU A 77 6.02 -0.83 1.25
N ASP A 78 4.74 -1.05 1.60
CA ASP A 78 4.34 -1.71 2.85
C ASP A 78 5.00 -3.08 3.03
N ARG A 79 5.08 -3.89 1.95
CA ARG A 79 5.75 -5.20 2.00
C ARG A 79 7.24 -5.06 2.32
N ARG A 80 7.92 -4.12 1.65
CA ARG A 80 9.35 -3.85 1.89
C ARG A 80 9.57 -3.33 3.31
N ASN A 81 8.77 -2.36 3.74
CA ASN A 81 8.86 -1.75 5.05
C ASN A 81 8.54 -2.76 6.15
N ARG A 82 7.57 -3.66 5.94
CA ARG A 82 7.27 -4.75 6.88
C ARG A 82 8.45 -5.72 7.02
N ALA A 83 9.07 -6.11 5.92
CA ALA A 83 10.27 -6.93 5.97
C ALA A 83 11.40 -6.22 6.72
N HIS A 84 11.54 -4.90 6.53
CA HIS A 84 12.51 -4.10 7.27
C HIS A 84 12.22 -4.10 8.78
N VAL A 85 10.97 -3.85 9.20
CA VAL A 85 10.55 -3.89 10.61
C VAL A 85 10.85 -5.24 11.25
N ILE A 86 10.50 -6.35 10.58
CA ILE A 86 10.78 -7.70 11.09
C ILE A 86 12.29 -7.89 11.30
N THR A 87 13.09 -7.53 10.30
CA THR A 87 14.55 -7.61 10.40
C THR A 87 15.07 -6.75 11.55
N THR A 88 14.61 -5.51 11.68
CA THR A 88 15.02 -4.59 12.75
C THR A 88 14.70 -5.15 14.14
N ILE A 89 13.50 -5.72 14.34
CA ILE A 89 13.11 -6.35 15.61
C ILE A 89 14.04 -7.52 15.93
N ASN A 90 14.32 -8.38 14.95
CA ASN A 90 15.21 -9.52 15.12
C ASN A 90 16.65 -9.08 15.43
N THR A 91 17.15 -8.05 14.73
CA THR A 91 18.46 -7.43 15.00
C THR A 91 18.54 -6.83 16.39
N CYS A 92 17.44 -6.31 16.94
CA CYS A 92 17.38 -5.81 18.32
C CYS A 92 17.29 -6.94 19.35
N LYS A 93 16.57 -8.01 19.03
CA LYS A 93 16.28 -9.14 19.94
C LYS A 93 17.51 -10.01 20.20
N SER A 94 18.31 -10.29 19.18
CA SER A 94 19.52 -11.12 19.30
C SER A 94 20.55 -10.59 20.32
N PRO A 95 21.02 -9.34 20.23
CA PRO A 95 21.97 -8.78 21.21
C PRO A 95 21.34 -8.61 22.60
N ALA A 96 20.03 -8.32 22.69
CA ALA A 96 19.34 -8.25 23.96
C ALA A 96 19.38 -9.60 24.70
N LEU A 97 19.04 -10.70 24.01
CA LEU A 97 19.12 -12.06 24.54
C LEU A 97 20.56 -12.48 24.90
N GLY A 98 21.54 -12.05 24.10
CA GLY A 98 22.95 -12.30 24.39
C GLY A 98 23.43 -11.60 25.66
N ALA A 99 22.94 -10.37 25.90
CA ALA A 99 23.27 -9.57 27.07
C ALA A 99 22.53 -9.98 28.36
N GLU A 100 21.51 -10.83 28.29
CA GLU A 100 20.80 -11.34 29.48
C GLU A 100 21.52 -12.54 30.13
N ARG A 101 22.50 -13.13 29.44
CA ARG A 101 23.19 -14.34 29.94
C ARG A 101 24.06 -14.04 31.17
N PRO A 102 24.09 -14.95 32.16
CA PRO A 102 25.00 -14.84 33.31
C PRO A 102 26.45 -14.70 32.83
N GLY A 103 27.18 -13.72 33.36
CA GLY A 103 28.57 -13.43 32.98
C GLY A 103 28.74 -12.47 31.80
N SER A 104 27.66 -11.90 31.26
CA SER A 104 27.75 -10.81 30.29
C SER A 104 28.37 -9.57 30.92
N GLU A 105 29.42 -9.02 30.33
CA GLU A 105 29.97 -7.74 30.75
C GLU A 105 28.93 -6.62 30.60
N GLN A 106 28.88 -5.72 31.58
CA GLN A 106 27.96 -4.57 31.57
C GLN A 106 28.12 -3.70 30.31
N ALA A 107 29.31 -3.70 29.70
CA ALA A 107 29.57 -3.08 28.41
C ALA A 107 28.72 -3.65 27.26
N MET A 108 28.53 -4.98 27.20
CA MET A 108 27.70 -5.61 26.17
C MET A 108 26.22 -5.26 26.33
N ALA A 109 25.72 -5.26 27.58
CA ALA A 109 24.34 -4.85 27.87
C ALA A 109 24.10 -3.39 27.46
N MET A 110 25.05 -2.50 27.75
CA MET A 110 24.97 -1.10 27.32
C MET A 110 25.04 -0.94 25.81
N SER A 111 25.86 -1.74 25.10
CA SER A 111 25.89 -1.73 23.64
C SER A 111 24.55 -2.17 23.06
N ALA A 112 23.99 -3.28 23.54
CA ALA A 112 22.69 -3.78 23.10
C ALA A 112 21.59 -2.75 23.34
N MET A 113 21.59 -2.06 24.49
CA MET A 113 20.62 -1.00 24.77
C MET A 113 20.74 0.19 23.82
N ARG A 114 21.96 0.60 23.44
CA ARG A 114 22.16 1.66 22.43
C ARG A 114 21.61 1.25 21.08
N ASP A 115 21.90 0.03 20.64
CA ASP A 115 21.41 -0.50 19.36
C ASP A 115 19.89 -0.57 19.35
N ILE A 116 19.28 -1.05 20.44
CA ILE A 116 17.82 -1.11 20.59
C ILE A 116 17.22 0.29 20.57
N ALA A 117 17.76 1.24 21.34
CA ALA A 117 17.26 2.60 21.37
C ALA A 117 17.33 3.27 19.99
N PHE A 118 18.41 3.04 19.24
CA PHE A 118 18.59 3.58 17.90
C PHE A 118 17.64 2.91 16.90
N HIS A 119 17.73 1.59 16.73
CA HIS A 119 17.03 0.86 15.69
C HIS A 119 15.53 0.76 15.94
N ASN A 120 15.10 0.48 17.17
CA ASN A 120 13.67 0.43 17.49
C ASN A 120 13.05 1.84 17.50
N GLY A 121 13.82 2.85 17.91
CA GLY A 121 13.41 4.26 17.81
C GLY A 121 13.15 4.67 16.35
N ALA A 122 14.09 4.37 15.46
CA ALA A 122 13.97 4.64 14.02
C ALA A 122 12.82 3.86 13.38
N ALA A 123 12.68 2.56 13.69
CA ALA A 123 11.59 1.74 13.18
C ALA A 123 10.21 2.25 13.64
N ARG A 124 10.07 2.69 14.90
CA ARG A 124 8.82 3.28 15.39
C ARG A 124 8.48 4.57 14.66
N ALA A 125 9.46 5.46 14.48
CA ALA A 125 9.24 6.74 13.82
C ALA A 125 8.86 6.58 12.33
N MET A 126 9.55 5.70 11.61
CA MET A 126 9.35 5.54 10.16
C MET A 126 8.25 4.54 9.80
N HIS A 127 8.03 3.53 10.63
CA HIS A 127 7.20 2.37 10.30
C HIS A 127 6.15 2.02 11.37
N GLY A 128 5.89 2.91 12.33
CA GLY A 128 4.88 2.69 13.38
C GLY A 128 3.47 2.41 12.83
N HIS A 129 3.16 2.84 11.61
CA HIS A 129 1.90 2.53 10.92
C HIS A 129 1.75 1.05 10.55
N LEU A 130 2.83 0.27 10.55
CA LEU A 130 2.81 -1.19 10.33
C LEU A 130 2.58 -1.98 11.61
N LEU A 131 2.48 -1.32 12.76
CA LEU A 131 2.24 -1.96 14.05
C LEU A 131 0.79 -1.72 14.48
N THR A 132 0.21 -2.69 15.19
CA THR A 132 -1.03 -2.45 15.92
C THR A 132 -0.83 -1.35 16.98
N LYS A 133 -1.92 -0.85 17.56
CA LYS A 133 -1.82 0.06 18.73
C LYS A 133 -1.03 -0.56 19.88
N LYS A 134 -1.16 -1.89 20.08
CA LYS A 134 -0.43 -2.62 21.11
C LYS A 134 1.04 -2.79 20.73
N GLY A 135 1.34 -3.12 19.47
CA GLY A 135 2.70 -3.14 18.94
C GLY A 135 3.42 -1.82 19.12
N ASN A 136 2.78 -0.69 18.80
CA ASN A 136 3.35 0.64 19.03
C ASN A 136 3.67 0.91 20.51
N ARG A 137 2.81 0.47 21.43
CA ARG A 137 3.07 0.58 22.88
C ARG A 137 4.24 -0.32 23.33
N LEU A 138 4.36 -1.52 22.77
CA LEU A 138 5.48 -2.42 23.07
C LEU A 138 6.80 -1.87 22.55
N ALA A 139 6.82 -1.38 21.30
CA ALA A 139 7.98 -0.72 20.71
C ALA A 139 8.41 0.49 21.55
N GLU A 140 7.45 1.31 21.99
CA GLU A 140 7.76 2.45 22.86
C GLU A 140 8.32 2.05 24.22
N ARG A 141 7.76 1.02 24.85
CA ARG A 141 8.27 0.50 26.12
C ARG A 141 9.71 0.01 25.99
N ALA A 142 10.02 -0.75 24.92
CA ALA A 142 11.37 -1.21 24.66
C ALA A 142 12.34 -0.04 24.42
N TYR A 143 11.93 0.97 23.63
CA TYR A 143 12.73 2.18 23.41
C TYR A 143 12.98 2.96 24.71
N ALA A 144 11.93 3.19 25.52
CA ALA A 144 12.03 3.92 26.77
C ALA A 144 12.92 3.19 27.79
N ALA A 145 12.76 1.88 27.95
CA ALA A 145 13.61 1.08 28.83
C ALA A 145 15.07 1.12 28.40
N ALA A 146 15.35 0.97 27.10
CA ALA A 146 16.71 1.08 26.56
C ALA A 146 17.31 2.47 26.83
N ARG A 147 16.54 3.54 26.67
CA ARG A 147 16.98 4.90 26.98
C ARG A 147 17.25 5.15 28.46
N ARG A 148 16.46 4.58 29.36
CA ARG A 148 16.68 4.67 30.81
C ARG A 148 17.98 3.99 31.22
N ALA A 149 18.25 2.81 30.67
CA ALA A 149 19.50 2.10 30.88
C ALA A 149 20.71 2.93 30.39
N ILE A 150 20.62 3.53 29.20
CA ILE A 150 21.68 4.42 28.66
C ILE A 150 21.92 5.65 29.56
N ALA A 151 20.86 6.18 30.17
CA ALA A 151 20.94 7.34 31.06
C ALA A 151 21.53 7.01 32.45
N GLY A 152 21.97 5.77 32.69
CA GLY A 152 22.61 5.36 33.95
C GLY A 152 21.64 5.13 35.09
N GLN A 153 20.36 4.86 34.81
CA GLN A 153 19.39 4.51 35.85
C GLN A 153 19.71 3.13 36.48
N PRO A 154 19.40 2.93 37.78
CA PRO A 154 20.07 1.92 38.63
C PRO A 154 19.74 0.45 38.33
N CYS A 155 18.98 0.12 37.28
CA CYS A 155 18.46 -1.23 37.07
C CYS A 155 18.57 -1.72 35.61
N VAL A 156 19.78 -1.68 35.02
CA VAL A 156 20.05 -2.12 33.64
C VAL A 156 19.56 -3.55 33.36
N SER A 157 19.70 -4.47 34.31
CA SER A 157 19.22 -5.86 34.17
C SER A 157 17.69 -5.95 34.07
N ALA A 158 16.96 -5.22 34.93
CA ALA A 158 15.49 -5.19 34.87
C ALA A 158 14.99 -4.52 33.58
N ASP A 159 15.64 -3.43 33.17
CA ASP A 159 15.34 -2.79 31.88
C ASP A 159 15.59 -3.73 30.71
N LEU A 160 16.64 -4.57 30.76
CA LEU A 160 16.94 -5.54 29.70
C LEU A 160 15.88 -6.63 29.57
N SER A 161 15.47 -7.25 30.68
CA SER A 161 14.40 -8.24 30.66
C SER A 161 13.06 -7.64 30.17
N HIS A 162 12.77 -6.38 30.54
CA HIS A 162 11.60 -5.66 30.00
C HIS A 162 11.69 -5.46 28.47
N VAL A 163 12.87 -5.08 27.96
CA VAL A 163 13.12 -4.92 26.53
C VAL A 163 12.95 -6.24 25.80
N ILE A 164 13.53 -7.33 26.29
CA ILE A 164 13.44 -8.66 25.68
C ILE A 164 11.98 -9.12 25.64
N HIS A 165 11.26 -8.96 26.75
CA HIS A 165 9.84 -9.30 26.80
C HIS A 165 9.02 -8.49 25.78
N ALA A 166 9.27 -7.18 25.67
CA ALA A 166 8.56 -6.31 24.73
C ALA A 166 8.88 -6.67 23.26
N LEU A 167 10.15 -6.89 22.93
CA LEU A 167 10.59 -7.30 21.58
C LEU A 167 10.07 -8.69 21.22
N GLY A 168 10.00 -9.62 22.18
CA GLY A 168 9.47 -10.98 21.98
C GLY A 168 8.01 -11.01 21.53
N HIS A 169 7.22 -10.04 21.95
CA HIS A 169 5.81 -9.92 21.57
C HIS A 169 5.56 -9.03 20.36
N LEU A 170 6.57 -8.28 19.91
CA LEU A 170 6.39 -7.25 18.90
C LEU A 170 6.11 -7.84 17.51
N GLU A 171 6.68 -9.00 17.19
CA GLU A 171 6.48 -9.70 15.90
C GLU A 171 5.00 -10.05 15.66
N GLY A 172 4.30 -10.53 16.69
CA GLY A 172 2.86 -10.84 16.62
C GLY A 172 1.96 -9.62 16.53
N GLU A 173 2.51 -8.41 16.70
CA GLU A 173 1.79 -7.15 16.63
C GLU A 173 2.11 -6.35 15.35
N ILE A 174 2.84 -6.96 14.42
CA ILE A 174 3.04 -6.42 13.07
C ILE A 174 1.79 -6.73 12.25
N LEU A 175 1.19 -5.70 11.68
CA LEU A 175 0.00 -5.82 10.85
C LEU A 175 0.27 -6.72 9.63
N ASP A 176 -0.72 -7.53 9.28
CA ASP A 176 -0.73 -8.21 7.99
C ASP A 176 -0.87 -7.17 6.86
N ILE A 177 -0.22 -7.44 5.73
CA ILE A 177 -0.26 -6.56 4.55
C ILE A 177 -1.69 -6.33 4.06
N ASP A 178 -2.56 -7.32 4.23
CA ASP A 178 -3.96 -7.30 3.86
C ASP A 178 -4.90 -6.89 4.99
N SER A 179 -4.37 -6.40 6.12
CA SER A 179 -5.19 -5.84 7.20
C SER A 179 -6.00 -4.63 6.75
N ASP A 180 -7.23 -4.51 7.25
CA ASP A 180 -8.16 -3.42 6.92
C ASP A 180 -7.58 -2.04 7.24
N ALA A 181 -6.71 -1.94 8.25
CA ALA A 181 -6.02 -0.70 8.60
C ALA A 181 -5.07 -0.25 7.46
N LEU A 182 -4.23 -1.16 6.94
CA LEU A 182 -3.31 -0.84 5.85
C LEU A 182 -4.05 -0.67 4.52
N VAL A 183 -5.11 -1.43 4.26
CA VAL A 183 -5.93 -1.27 3.06
C VAL A 183 -6.55 0.14 3.02
N ARG A 184 -7.15 0.60 4.13
CA ARG A 184 -7.72 1.96 4.21
C ARG A 184 -6.66 3.04 4.05
N ARG A 185 -5.51 2.90 4.73
CA ARG A 185 -4.39 3.85 4.61
C ARG A 185 -3.92 3.97 3.16
N ARG A 186 -3.73 2.85 2.46
CA ARG A 186 -3.34 2.85 1.04
C ARG A 186 -4.40 3.49 0.15
N ALA A 187 -5.68 3.27 0.44
CA ALA A 187 -6.78 3.90 -0.30
C ALA A 187 -6.76 5.43 -0.14
N GLN A 188 -6.49 5.92 1.07
CA GLN A 188 -6.31 7.34 1.35
C GLN A 188 -5.07 7.92 0.63
N GLU A 189 -3.91 7.26 0.75
CA GLU A 189 -2.66 7.68 0.09
C GLU A 189 -2.77 7.69 -1.45
N ALA A 190 -3.52 6.74 -2.02
CA ALA A 190 -3.76 6.67 -3.45
C ALA A 190 -4.79 7.70 -3.96
N GLY A 191 -5.41 8.49 -3.07
CA GLY A 191 -6.52 9.37 -3.40
C GLY A 191 -7.71 8.61 -3.98
N ALA A 192 -7.94 7.40 -3.47
CA ALA A 192 -8.95 6.45 -3.94
C ALA A 192 -10.18 6.36 -3.03
N GLU A 193 -10.24 7.18 -1.98
CA GLU A 193 -11.51 7.48 -1.30
C GLU A 193 -12.41 8.23 -2.29
N GLU A 194 -13.61 7.69 -2.52
CA GLU A 194 -14.65 8.45 -3.18
C GLU A 194 -14.99 9.64 -2.29
N PRO A 195 -15.14 10.87 -2.83
CA PRO A 195 -15.80 11.92 -2.06
C PRO A 195 -17.15 11.34 -1.62
N GLY A 196 -17.39 11.30 -0.31
CA GLY A 196 -18.67 10.87 0.22
C GLY A 196 -19.79 11.69 -0.44
N PRO A 197 -20.99 11.11 -0.61
CA PRO A 197 -22.11 11.88 -1.14
C PRO A 197 -22.36 13.09 -0.24
N GLU A 198 -22.25 14.28 -0.81
CA GLU A 198 -22.81 15.52 -0.24
C GLU A 198 -24.33 15.49 -0.31
#